data_AF-A0A945WQI5-F1
#
_entry.id   AF-A0A945WQI5-F1
#
_cell.length_a   1.000
_cell.length_b   1.000
_cell.length_c   1.000
_cell.angle_alpha   90.00
_cell.angle_beta   90.00
_cell.angle_gamma   90.00
#
_symmetry.space_group_name_H-M   'P 1'
#
loop_
_entity.id
_entity.type
_entity.pdbx_description
1 polymer ?
#
loop_
_entity_poly.entity_id
_entity_poly.type
_entity_poly.pdbx_seq_one_letter_code
_entity_poly.pdbx_strand_id
1 'polypeptide(L)' 'MATYLKDEGTTALIKIMGGTISEELHIPKTLLPKEVQIGQNFSICLQPEETISQNEEATLKKLLTELIS' A
#
# COMPACT_ATOMS: atom_id res chain seq x y z
N MET A 1 13.81 -0.31 -0.08
CA MET A 1 13.72 -1.51 -0.95
C MET A 1 12.98 -2.58 -0.19
N ALA A 2 12.08 -3.33 -0.82
CA ALA A 2 11.34 -4.42 -0.19
C ALA A 2 11.75 -5.77 -0.77
N THR A 3 11.74 -6.82 0.05
CA THR A 3 12.02 -8.20 -0.36
C THR A 3 10.83 -9.08 0.01
N TYR A 4 10.34 -9.89 -0.92
CA TYR A 4 9.28 -10.84 -0.62
C TYR A 4 9.85 -12.02 0.16
N LEU A 5 9.43 -12.23 1.41
CA LEU A 5 9.98 -13.28 2.28
C LEU A 5 9.18 -14.57 2.25
N LYS A 6 7.85 -14.49 2.36
CA LYS A 6 7.03 -15.69 2.57
C LYS A 6 5.58 -15.49 2.12
N ASP A 7 5.04 -16.51 1.47
CA ASP A 7 3.63 -16.61 1.12
C ASP A 7 2.81 -17.15 2.31
N GLU A 8 1.77 -16.41 2.68
CA GLU A 8 0.85 -16.78 3.78
C GLU A 8 -0.60 -16.84 3.29
N GLY A 9 -0.81 -17.27 2.05
CA GLY A 9 -2.13 -17.48 1.47
C GLY A 9 -2.67 -16.23 0.80
N THR A 10 -3.42 -15.40 1.53
CA THR A 10 -3.98 -14.11 1.02
C THR A 10 -3.04 -12.94 1.26
N THR A 11 -2.15 -13.08 2.23
CA THR A 11 -1.12 -12.09 2.60
C THR A 11 0.27 -12.61 2.27
N ALA A 12 1.19 -11.68 2.11
CA ALA A 12 2.60 -11.92 1.90
C ALA A 12 3.41 -11.20 2.97
N LEU A 13 4.37 -11.89 3.56
CA LEU A 13 5.37 -11.28 4.44
C LEU A 13 6.47 -10.68 3.57
N ILE A 14 6.72 -9.39 3.75
CA ILE A 14 7.77 -8.65 3.06
C ILE A 14 8.71 -8.03 4.06
N LYS A 15 9.98 -7.88 3.70
CA LYS A 15 10.98 -7.16 4.47
C LYS A 15 11.29 -5.84 3.81
N ILE A 16 11.05 -4.74 4.50
CA ILE A 16 11.37 -3.40 4.03
C ILE A 16 12.71 -3.00 4.66
N MET A 17 13.67 -2.65 3.81
CA MET A 17 14.95 -2.07 4.21
C MET A 17 15.02 -0.63 3.72
N GLY A 18 15.11 0.31 4.66
CA GLY A 18 15.22 1.75 4.40
C GLY A 18 16.22 2.39 5.35
N GLY A 19 17.41 2.73 4.86
CA GLY A 19 18.49 3.26 5.71
C GLY A 19 18.89 2.26 6.78
N THR A 20 18.77 2.63 8.06
CA THR A 20 19.03 1.77 9.22
C THR A 20 17.83 0.93 9.65
N ILE A 21 16.66 1.16 9.07
CA ILE A 21 15.41 0.49 9.46
C ILE A 21 15.26 -0.78 8.62
N SER A 22 15.01 -1.88 9.32
CA SER A 22 14.70 -3.20 8.75
C SER A 22 13.44 -3.72 9.46
N GLU A 23 12.32 -3.71 8.75
CA GLU A 23 11.03 -4.12 9.29
C GLU A 23 10.39 -5.21 8.42
N GLU A 24 9.60 -6.07 9.05
CA GLU A 24 8.80 -7.08 8.37
C GLU A 24 7.33 -6.65 8.41
N LEU A 25 6.68 -6.67 7.25
CA LEU A 25 5.30 -6.21 7.07
C LEU A 25 4.49 -7.27 6.34
N HIS A 26 3.24 -7.45 6.77
CA HIS A 26 2.27 -8.26 6.05
C HIS A 26 1.50 -7.36 5.08
N ILE A 27 1.54 -7.68 3.78
CA ILE A 27 0.75 -6.97 2.77
C ILE A 27 -0.16 -7.92 2.00
N PRO A 28 -1.34 -7.47 1.55
CA PRO A 28 -2.18 -8.25 0.66
C PRO A 28 -1.46 -8.59 -0.64
N LYS A 29 -1.54 -9.84 -1.09
CA LYS A 29 -0.88 -10.28 -2.34
C LYS A 29 -1.44 -9.60 -3.58
N THR A 30 -2.66 -9.08 -3.51
CA THR A 30 -3.27 -8.29 -4.58
C THR A 30 -2.54 -6.97 -4.84
N LEU A 31 -1.79 -6.47 -3.86
CA LEU A 31 -0.99 -5.25 -3.98
C LEU A 31 0.46 -5.52 -4.38
N LEU A 32 0.88 -6.80 -4.42
CA LEU A 32 2.20 -7.17 -4.91
C LEU A 32 2.23 -7.10 -6.45
N PRO A 33 3.37 -6.70 -7.05
CA PRO A 33 3.57 -6.87 -8.48
C PRO A 33 3.47 -8.35 -8.85
N LYS A 34 2.81 -8.65 -9.98
CA LYS A 34 2.47 -10.04 -10.36
C LYS A 34 3.70 -10.91 -10.64
N GLU A 35 4.81 -10.27 -10.99
CA GLU A 35 6.04 -10.91 -11.41
C GLU A 35 6.96 -11.23 -10.22
N VAL A 36 6.67 -10.70 -9.02
CA VAL A 36 7.53 -10.83 -7.85
C VAL A 36 7.39 -12.20 -7.21
N GLN A 37 8.49 -12.94 -7.20
CA GLN A 37 8.60 -14.24 -6.54
C GLN A 37 9.22 -14.12 -5.14
N ILE A 38 9.04 -15.17 -4.32
CA ILE A 38 9.67 -15.24 -3.00
C ILE A 38 11.20 -15.11 -3.15
N GLY A 39 11.81 -14.29 -2.31
CA GLY A 39 13.22 -13.93 -2.32
C GLY A 39 13.57 -12.77 -3.27
N GLN A 40 12.63 -12.30 -4.10
CA GLN A 40 12.89 -11.20 -5.01
C GLN A 40 12.70 -9.83 -4.35
N ASN A 41 13.49 -8.87 -4.83
CA ASN A 41 13.42 -7.48 -4.42
C ASN A 41 12.50 -6.70 -5.34
N PHE A 42 11.75 -5.76 -4.75
CA PHE A 42 10.91 -4.82 -5.46
C PHE A 42 10.89 -3.47 -4.75
N SER A 43 10.45 -2.45 -5.48
CA SER A 43 10.36 -1.09 -4.96
C SER A 43 8.93 -0.79 -4.55
N ILE A 44 8.79 -0.22 -3.36
CA ILE A 44 7.52 0.35 -2.87
C ILE A 44 7.74 1.85 -2.80
N CYS A 45 6.89 2.61 -3.51
CA CYS A 45 6.89 4.07 -3.48
C CYS A 45 5.63 4.51 -2.74
N LEU A 46 5.80 5.08 -1.54
CA LEU A 46 4.72 5.71 -0.80
C LEU A 46 4.66 7.17 -1.25
N GLN A 47 3.53 7.58 -1.81
CA GLN A 47 3.28 8.99 -2.12
C GLN A 47 2.58 9.66 -0.94
N PRO A 48 2.98 10.88 -0.53
CA PRO A 48 2.26 11.63 0.49
C PRO A 48 0.84 11.98 0.02
N GLU A 49 -0.13 11.81 0.91
CA GLU A 49 -1.58 11.94 0.64
C GLU A 49 -2.02 13.35 0.22
N GLU A 50 -1.19 14.37 0.46
CA GLU A 50 -1.49 15.79 0.22
C GLU A 50 -1.93 16.09 -1.23
N THR A 51 -1.65 15.19 -2.17
CA THR A 51 -1.98 15.34 -3.59
C THR A 51 -3.40 14.86 -3.95
N ILE A 52 -4.04 14.05 -3.10
CA ILE A 52 -5.33 13.38 -3.39
C ILE A 52 -6.49 13.95 -2.53
N SER A 53 -6.18 14.43 -1.32
CA SER A 53 -7.19 14.78 -0.31
C SER A 53 -8.20 15.86 -0.72
N GLN A 54 -7.85 16.79 -1.61
CA GLN A 54 -8.75 17.90 -1.98
C GLN A 54 -9.99 17.45 -2.77
N ASN A 55 -9.87 16.40 -3.58
CA ASN A 55 -10.97 15.93 -4.42
C ASN A 55 -11.94 15.00 -3.65
N GLU A 56 -11.39 14.20 -2.73
CA GLU A 56 -12.17 13.30 -1.88
C GLU A 56 -13.00 14.08 -0.86
N GLU A 57 -12.46 15.15 -0.26
CA GLU A 57 -13.20 16.01 0.65
C GLU A 57 -14.39 16.70 -0.04
N ALA A 58 -14.18 17.22 -1.25
CA ALA A 58 -15.23 17.84 -2.04
C ALA A 58 -16.35 16.84 -2.41
N THR A 59 -15.96 15.63 -2.78
CA THR A 59 -16.89 14.54 -3.11
C THR A 59 -17.71 14.11 -1.88
N LEU A 60 -17.06 13.99 -0.72
CA LEU A 60 -17.73 13.66 0.54
C LEU A 60 -18.76 14.73 0.92
N LYS A 61 -18.39 16.01 0.82
CA LYS A 61 -19.32 17.14 1.07
C LYS A 61 -20.53 17.09 0.15
N LYS A 62 -20.34 16.75 -1.13
CA LYS A 62 -21.43 16.62 -2.10
C LYS A 62 -22.39 15.49 -1.71
N LEU A 63 -21.88 14.30 -1.41
CA LEU A 63 -22.69 13.15 -1.00
C LEU A 63 -23.49 13.42 0.28
N LEU A 64 -22.88 14.09 1.26
CA LEU A 64 -23.58 14.47 2.49
C LEU A 64 -24.72 15.46 2.22
N THR A 65 -24.54 16.38 1.29
CA THR A 65 -25.59 17.34 0.90
C THR A 65 -26.76 16.63 0.21
N GLU A 66 -26.47 15.65 -0.65
CA GLU A 66 -27.48 14.83 -1.35
C GLU A 66 -28.28 13.92 -0.40
N LEU A 67 -27.72 13.50 0.73
CA LEU A 67 -28.39 12.64 1.72
C LEU A 67 -29.35 13.39 2.65
N ILE A 68 -29.16 14.69 2.84
CA ILE A 68 -29.89 15.51 3.82
C ILE A 68 -30.98 16.37 3.13
N SER A 69 -31.01 16.42 1.79
CA SER A 69 -32.04 17.10 0.98
C SER A 69 -33.14 16.15 0.54
#